data_AF-A0A6N7PQI4-F1
#
_entry.id   AF-A0A6N7PQI4-F1
#
_cell.length_a   1.000
_cell.length_b   1.000
_cell.length_c   1.000
_cell.angle_alpha   90.00
_cell.angle_beta   90.00
_cell.angle_gamma   90.00
#
_symmetry.space_group_name_H-M   'P 1'
#
loop_
_entity.id
_entity.type
_entity.pdbx_description
1 polymer ?
#
loop_
_entity_poly.entity_id
_entity_poly.type
_entity_poly.pdbx_seq_one_letter_code
_entity_poly.pdbx_strand_id
1 'polypeptide(L)'
;MPYTRARAAGFVLLGLTLGAGCAAGGGGDARGAGGGIAGGCTRASDCEVLAGPCRAAACINGSCEAVPASELGACDDGLFCTIDDSCRGGVCVGGASRGCASPDDCHIGVCDEAAGACTSMVGNEGATCDTGDLCAAGGACSNGACVGAVAVDCTALDGPCTKGICDPAKGCVAIPANDGGACGEAKAEDCKAGRCAGGQCEVVAANEGKPCDDGSFCTLGEFCQAGVCGAGGPRPCAAPSACWTATCDEAADICVASPGNEGAACDDGDPCRAETKCANGACIGGVAANEGAACDDGLACTTGEVCAAGVCVTATGPRVYFREDFSSNERGWLLGPEWAIGPAKESSGDAFGADPGLDHTSTADNGVAGVVIGGAASTVAHPFHWLESPAFDTSGAEGTVVFGFHRWLNSDFAPHMDNAIEVWDGAAWVRLWSSGPPPRVQDSPVVGKGWTYLQHDVTAYKNAAMRVRFGVSVGGMSLKVGSWNVDDVVVADQACP
;
A
#
# COMPACT_ATOMS: atom_id res chain seq x y z
N MET A 1 -38.99 -17.37 25.48
CA MET A 1 -39.41 -17.80 26.83
C MET A 1 -39.25 -16.62 27.78
N PRO A 2 -40.28 -16.20 28.53
CA PRO A 2 -40.04 -15.37 29.72
C PRO A 2 -40.52 -16.09 30.98
N TYR A 3 -39.60 -16.29 31.92
CA TYR A 3 -39.88 -16.73 33.28
C TYR A 3 -40.07 -15.49 34.19
N THR A 4 -41.29 -15.41 34.69
CA THR A 4 -41.81 -14.86 35.97
C THR A 4 -40.88 -14.26 37.05
N ARG A 5 -41.38 -13.11 37.57
CA ARG A 5 -41.63 -12.69 38.98
C ARG A 5 -40.50 -12.64 40.02
N ALA A 6 -40.38 -11.50 40.71
CA ALA A 6 -40.79 -11.27 42.12
C ALA A 6 -40.29 -9.89 42.65
N ARG A 7 -41.16 -9.10 43.33
CA ARG A 7 -41.11 -8.60 44.74
C ARG A 7 -39.76 -8.00 45.21
N ALA A 8 -39.67 -6.93 46.00
CA ALA A 8 -40.53 -6.48 47.08
C ALA A 8 -40.29 -4.99 47.40
N ALA A 9 -41.34 -4.33 47.92
CA ALA A 9 -41.23 -3.08 48.64
C ALA A 9 -40.63 -3.34 50.04
N GLY A 10 -39.59 -2.59 50.40
CA GLY A 10 -38.98 -2.58 51.73
C GLY A 10 -38.90 -1.15 52.24
N PHE A 11 -39.83 -0.79 53.12
CA PHE A 11 -39.85 0.43 53.91
C PHE A 11 -38.83 0.27 55.04
N VAL A 12 -37.82 1.13 55.13
CA VAL A 12 -36.92 1.22 56.29
C VAL A 12 -36.99 2.63 56.84
N LEU A 13 -37.72 2.77 57.96
CA LEU A 13 -37.60 3.87 58.90
C LEU A 13 -36.22 3.76 59.58
N LEU A 14 -35.39 4.79 59.48
CA LEU A 14 -34.32 5.02 60.44
C LEU A 14 -34.46 6.44 60.98
N GLY A 15 -34.87 6.52 62.26
CA GLY A 15 -34.87 7.76 63.01
C GLY A 15 -33.44 8.23 63.26
N LEU A 16 -33.22 9.53 63.07
CA LEU A 16 -32.05 10.22 63.62
C LEU A 16 -32.51 11.19 64.70
N THR A 17 -32.00 10.94 65.88
CA THR A 17 -32.14 11.67 67.13
C THR A 17 -31.41 13.01 67.07
N LEU A 18 -32.12 14.11 67.35
CA LEU A 18 -31.51 15.40 67.67
C LEU A 18 -30.84 15.30 69.05
N GLY A 19 -29.51 15.28 69.04
CA GLY A 19 -28.67 15.56 70.20
C GLY A 19 -28.23 17.02 70.18
N ALA A 20 -28.80 17.84 71.06
CA ALA A 20 -28.23 19.13 71.43
C ALA A 20 -27.97 19.09 72.94
N GLY A 21 -26.70 18.92 73.30
CA GLY A 21 -26.21 18.85 74.67
C GLY A 21 -25.45 20.12 75.03
N CYS A 22 -25.91 20.73 76.14
CA CYS A 22 -25.16 21.40 77.21
C CYS A 22 -24.33 22.66 76.91
N ALA A 23 -24.75 23.77 77.54
CA ALA A 23 -24.07 24.45 78.67
C ALA A 23 -24.49 25.94 78.68
N ALA A 24 -24.56 26.71 79.76
CA ALA A 24 -24.57 26.53 81.21
C ALA A 24 -24.80 27.93 81.81
N GLY A 25 -25.36 27.99 83.03
CA GLY A 25 -25.40 29.20 83.87
C GLY A 25 -26.55 30.15 83.52
N GLY A 26 -27.37 30.65 84.43
CA GLY A 26 -27.32 30.66 85.89
C GLY A 26 -28.49 31.54 86.32
N GLY A 27 -29.68 30.94 86.48
CA GLY A 27 -30.86 31.64 86.96
C GLY A 27 -30.76 31.87 88.46
N GLY A 28 -30.13 32.98 88.84
CA GLY A 28 -30.07 33.46 90.22
C GLY A 28 -31.40 34.00 90.69
N ASP A 29 -31.73 33.67 91.94
CA ASP A 29 -32.91 34.05 92.68
C ASP A 29 -33.23 35.56 92.61
N ALA A 30 -34.47 35.90 92.28
CA ALA A 30 -35.07 37.19 92.59
C ALA A 30 -36.15 37.00 93.67
N ARG A 31 -35.70 36.76 94.91
CA ARG A 31 -36.44 37.17 96.11
C ARG A 31 -36.04 38.61 96.43
N GLY A 32 -36.99 39.53 96.45
CA GLY A 32 -36.77 40.91 96.89
C GLY A 32 -37.88 41.81 96.35
N ALA A 33 -39.03 41.82 97.00
CA ALA A 33 -39.35 42.80 98.04
C ALA A 33 -39.48 44.21 97.44
N GLY A 34 -40.72 44.68 97.39
CA GLY A 34 -41.05 46.07 97.10
C GLY A 34 -40.26 47.01 98.02
N GLY A 35 -39.70 48.04 97.41
CA GLY A 35 -38.97 49.10 98.07
C GLY A 35 -38.71 50.20 97.07
N GLY A 36 -39.74 51.01 96.80
CA GLY A 36 -39.54 52.25 96.08
C GLY A 36 -38.57 53.13 96.86
N ILE A 37 -37.55 53.65 96.18
CA ILE A 37 -36.81 54.80 96.67
C ILE A 37 -37.20 56.02 95.85
N ALA A 38 -38.24 56.70 96.34
CA ALA A 38 -38.30 58.14 96.25
C ALA A 38 -37.21 58.71 97.16
N GLY A 39 -35.99 58.87 96.64
CA GLY A 39 -34.84 59.38 97.39
C GLY A 39 -33.64 59.55 96.47
N GLY A 40 -33.11 60.77 96.40
CA GLY A 40 -32.03 61.16 95.51
C GLY A 40 -30.70 60.44 95.73
N CYS A 41 -29.80 60.56 94.75
CA CYS A 41 -28.47 59.94 94.76
C CYS A 41 -27.42 60.81 95.47
N THR A 42 -26.30 60.20 95.89
CA THR A 42 -25.14 60.93 96.42
C THR A 42 -23.84 60.63 95.68
N ARG A 43 -23.75 59.50 94.98
CA ARG A 43 -22.62 59.10 94.14
C ARG A 43 -23.10 58.37 92.88
N ALA A 44 -22.26 58.29 91.86
CA ALA A 44 -22.57 57.61 90.59
C ALA A 44 -22.97 56.13 90.76
N SER A 45 -22.39 55.43 91.75
CA SER A 45 -22.70 54.04 92.08
C SER A 45 -24.16 53.82 92.48
N ASP A 46 -24.81 54.83 93.07
CA ASP A 46 -26.21 54.77 93.48
C ASP A 46 -27.16 54.71 92.27
N CYS A 47 -26.63 55.01 91.07
CA CYS A 47 -27.35 55.14 89.82
C CYS A 47 -26.92 54.08 88.79
N GLU A 48 -26.17 53.04 89.17
CA GLU A 48 -25.58 52.03 88.27
C GLU A 48 -26.56 51.38 87.31
N VAL A 49 -27.84 51.29 87.68
CA VAL A 49 -28.93 50.81 86.80
C VAL A 49 -29.09 51.64 85.51
N LEU A 50 -28.61 52.89 85.49
CA LEU A 50 -28.62 53.77 84.32
C LEU A 50 -27.34 53.67 83.47
N ALA A 51 -26.32 52.95 83.94
CA ALA A 51 -25.11 52.72 83.16
C ALA A 51 -25.37 51.68 82.06
N GLY A 52 -24.80 51.92 80.89
CA GLY A 52 -24.86 51.02 79.74
C GLY A 52 -23.61 51.17 78.89
N PRO A 53 -23.46 50.40 77.80
CA PRO A 53 -22.24 50.41 76.99
C PRO A 53 -21.84 51.81 76.49
N CYS A 54 -22.81 52.69 76.22
CA CYS A 54 -22.59 54.08 75.78
C CYS A 54 -22.95 55.16 76.81
N ARG A 55 -23.32 54.78 78.03
CA ARG A 55 -23.80 55.73 79.05
C ARG A 55 -23.13 55.46 80.38
N ALA A 56 -22.61 56.49 81.02
CA ALA A 56 -22.21 56.42 82.42
C ALA A 56 -23.33 56.93 83.30
N ALA A 57 -23.55 56.25 84.42
CA ALA A 57 -24.44 56.75 85.46
C ALA A 57 -23.77 57.93 86.18
N ALA A 58 -24.44 59.07 86.25
CA ALA A 58 -23.98 60.24 86.98
C ALA A 58 -25.03 60.67 88.00
N CYS A 59 -24.58 61.06 89.19
CA CYS A 59 -25.43 61.71 90.17
C CYS A 59 -25.31 63.23 90.02
N ILE A 60 -26.33 63.87 89.45
CA ILE A 60 -26.33 65.30 89.14
C ILE A 60 -27.43 65.97 89.98
N ASN A 61 -27.03 66.88 90.88
CA ASN A 61 -27.94 67.62 91.77
C ASN A 61 -28.92 66.73 92.57
N GLY A 62 -28.46 65.54 93.00
CA GLY A 62 -29.28 64.59 93.75
C GLY A 62 -30.23 63.76 92.89
N SER A 63 -30.19 63.88 91.56
CA SER A 63 -30.94 63.05 90.61
C SER A 63 -30.00 62.15 89.82
N CYS A 64 -30.41 60.90 89.61
CA CYS A 64 -29.70 60.00 88.72
C CYS A 64 -29.94 60.40 87.27
N GLU A 65 -28.87 60.75 86.55
CA GLU A 65 -28.90 61.09 85.14
C GLU A 65 -27.95 60.17 84.37
N ALA A 66 -28.35 59.75 83.17
CA ALA A 66 -27.50 59.00 82.26
C ALA A 66 -26.75 59.99 81.35
N VAL A 67 -25.44 60.07 81.47
CA VAL A 67 -24.60 60.95 80.63
C VAL A 67 -23.88 60.16 79.53
N PRO A 68 -23.66 60.75 78.34
CA PRO A 68 -22.85 60.13 77.30
C PRO A 68 -21.46 59.73 77.82
N ALA A 69 -21.04 58.49 77.54
CA ALA A 69 -19.73 57.98 77.90
C ALA A 69 -19.23 57.01 76.83
N SER A 70 -17.91 56.72 76.85
CA SER A 70 -17.28 55.75 75.94
C SER A 70 -17.49 56.09 74.45
N GLU A 71 -17.44 57.37 74.06
CA GLU A 71 -17.56 57.78 72.66
C GLU A 71 -16.58 57.02 71.76
N LEU A 72 -17.06 56.49 70.62
CA LEU A 72 -16.35 55.57 69.73
C LEU A 72 -15.97 54.22 70.34
N GLY A 73 -16.41 53.91 71.56
CA GLY A 73 -16.28 52.61 72.19
C GLY A 73 -17.24 51.59 71.58
N ALA A 74 -16.84 50.32 71.61
CA ALA A 74 -17.65 49.21 71.10
C ALA A 74 -18.95 49.07 71.91
N CYS A 75 -20.04 48.92 71.19
CA CYS A 75 -21.35 48.62 71.75
C CYS A 75 -22.11 47.68 70.81
N ASP A 76 -23.34 47.35 71.15
CA ASP A 76 -24.26 46.57 70.31
C ASP A 76 -25.57 47.35 70.28
N ASP A 77 -25.99 47.79 69.09
CA ASP A 77 -27.23 48.55 68.91
C ASP A 77 -28.48 47.65 68.87
N GLY A 78 -28.29 46.34 68.99
CA GLY A 78 -29.32 45.31 68.99
C GLY A 78 -29.83 44.94 67.61
N LEU A 79 -29.24 45.50 66.54
CA LEU A 79 -29.56 45.18 65.15
C LEU A 79 -28.57 44.15 64.61
N PHE A 80 -29.08 43.15 63.89
CA PHE A 80 -28.27 42.03 63.42
C PHE A 80 -27.37 42.42 62.24
N CYS A 81 -27.82 43.31 61.36
CA CYS A 81 -27.16 43.69 60.11
C CYS A 81 -26.14 44.81 60.25
N THR A 82 -25.94 45.30 61.46
CA THR A 82 -24.84 46.20 61.81
C THR A 82 -23.77 45.40 62.54
N ILE A 83 -22.51 45.74 62.25
CA ILE A 83 -21.34 45.20 62.93
C ILE A 83 -20.42 46.34 63.31
N ASP A 84 -19.63 46.10 64.35
CA ASP A 84 -18.67 47.08 64.88
C ASP A 84 -19.35 48.39 65.30
N ASP A 85 -20.49 48.28 65.99
CA ASP A 85 -21.27 49.42 66.45
C ASP A 85 -20.48 50.26 67.46
N SER A 86 -20.75 51.56 67.44
CA SER A 86 -19.97 52.54 68.18
C SER A 86 -20.86 53.52 68.93
N CYS A 87 -20.42 53.94 70.11
CA CYS A 87 -21.14 54.92 70.89
C CYS A 87 -21.00 56.33 70.31
N ARG A 88 -22.14 57.01 70.10
CA ARG A 88 -22.18 58.41 69.70
C ARG A 88 -23.26 59.18 70.46
N GLY A 89 -22.85 60.15 71.27
CA GLY A 89 -23.77 61.00 72.03
C GLY A 89 -24.63 60.22 73.02
N GLY A 90 -24.07 59.18 73.63
CA GLY A 90 -24.78 58.35 74.61
C GLY A 90 -25.73 57.30 74.02
N VAL A 91 -25.73 57.08 72.70
CA VAL A 91 -26.54 56.07 72.02
C VAL A 91 -25.60 55.16 71.24
N CYS A 92 -25.86 53.85 71.25
CA CYS A 92 -25.15 52.93 70.36
C CYS A 92 -25.70 53.10 68.94
N VAL A 93 -24.82 53.40 67.98
CA VAL A 93 -25.21 53.55 66.58
C VAL A 93 -24.56 52.46 65.74
N GLY A 94 -25.36 51.86 64.85
CA GLY A 94 -24.93 50.82 63.93
C GLY A 94 -23.68 51.18 63.14
N GLY A 95 -22.73 50.26 63.11
CA GLY A 95 -21.47 50.38 62.39
C GLY A 95 -21.58 50.03 60.90
N ALA A 96 -20.66 49.21 60.41
CA ALA A 96 -20.67 48.77 59.02
C ALA A 96 -21.82 47.76 58.77
N SER A 97 -22.33 47.71 57.54
CA SER A 97 -23.30 46.69 57.16
C SER A 97 -22.66 45.30 57.20
N ARG A 98 -23.34 44.33 57.83
CA ARG A 98 -22.93 42.92 57.86
C ARG A 98 -22.87 42.38 56.44
N GLY A 99 -21.66 42.00 56.01
CA GLY A 99 -21.47 41.32 54.73
C GLY A 99 -22.04 39.90 54.78
N CYS A 100 -22.99 39.61 53.91
CA CYS A 100 -23.52 38.27 53.71
C CYS A 100 -22.87 37.63 52.48
N ALA A 101 -22.39 36.41 52.62
CA ALA A 101 -21.80 35.68 51.50
C ALA A 101 -22.87 35.34 50.45
N SER A 102 -22.49 35.38 49.17
CA SER A 102 -23.29 34.82 48.08
C SER A 102 -23.53 33.34 48.33
N PRO A 103 -24.80 32.86 48.31
CA PRO A 103 -25.08 31.44 48.47
C PRO A 103 -24.79 30.63 47.20
N ASP A 104 -24.90 31.24 46.02
CA ASP A 104 -24.53 30.68 44.72
C ASP A 104 -24.18 31.80 43.71
N ASP A 105 -23.91 31.44 42.45
CA ASP A 105 -23.48 32.35 41.40
C ASP A 105 -24.55 33.38 41.00
N CYS A 106 -25.85 33.05 41.11
CA CYS A 106 -26.98 33.87 40.63
C CYS A 106 -27.81 34.50 41.75
N HIS A 107 -27.32 34.41 42.99
CA HIS A 107 -27.94 35.02 44.15
C HIS A 107 -26.89 35.74 44.98
N ILE A 108 -27.28 36.86 45.57
CA ILE A 108 -26.44 37.63 46.51
C ILE A 108 -26.95 37.48 47.93
N GLY A 109 -26.03 37.48 48.89
CA GLY A 109 -26.35 37.52 50.31
C GLY A 109 -26.80 38.91 50.72
N VAL A 110 -27.97 39.01 51.35
CA VAL A 110 -28.55 40.26 51.83
C VAL A 110 -28.90 40.11 53.30
N CYS A 111 -28.53 41.09 54.10
CA CYS A 111 -28.85 41.03 55.51
C CYS A 111 -30.28 41.51 55.76
N ASP A 112 -31.06 40.69 56.48
CA ASP A 112 -32.45 40.98 56.86
C ASP A 112 -32.57 41.09 58.38
N GLU A 113 -32.86 42.31 58.84
CA GLU A 113 -33.06 42.63 60.25
C GLU A 113 -34.30 41.98 60.86
N ALA A 114 -35.39 41.87 60.09
CA ALA A 114 -36.62 41.29 60.59
C ALA A 114 -36.47 39.78 60.81
N ALA A 115 -35.64 39.13 59.99
CA ALA A 115 -35.28 37.71 60.15
C ALA A 115 -34.14 37.49 61.15
N GLY A 116 -33.37 38.53 61.49
CA GLY A 116 -32.13 38.39 62.27
C GLY A 116 -31.11 37.47 61.60
N ALA A 117 -31.05 37.49 60.26
CA ALA A 117 -30.25 36.54 59.48
C ALA A 117 -29.84 37.09 58.12
N CYS A 118 -28.80 36.48 57.52
CA CYS A 118 -28.51 36.66 56.10
C CYS A 118 -29.51 35.85 55.27
N THR A 119 -30.23 36.52 54.36
CA THR A 119 -31.15 35.92 53.40
C THR A 119 -30.56 35.99 51.99
N SER A 120 -31.17 35.23 51.06
CA SER A 120 -30.77 35.18 49.66
C SER A 120 -31.74 35.99 48.82
N MET A 121 -31.23 36.85 47.92
CA MET A 121 -32.02 37.44 46.85
C MET A 121 -31.39 37.18 45.49
N VAL A 122 -32.19 37.23 44.43
CA VAL A 122 -31.72 37.16 43.05
C VAL A 122 -30.73 38.30 42.76
N GLY A 123 -29.59 37.97 42.16
CA GLY A 123 -28.57 38.95 41.78
C GLY A 123 -27.61 38.42 40.72
N ASN A 124 -26.55 39.18 40.45
CA ASN A 124 -25.51 38.82 39.47
C ASN A 124 -26.04 38.58 38.04
N GLU A 125 -27.13 39.23 37.62
CA GLU A 125 -27.67 39.15 36.25
C GLU A 125 -26.60 39.30 35.17
N GLY A 126 -26.57 38.34 34.23
CA GLY A 126 -25.59 38.29 33.14
C GLY A 126 -24.18 37.86 33.53
N ALA A 127 -23.90 37.62 34.82
CA ALA A 127 -22.65 36.99 35.24
C ALA A 127 -22.60 35.51 34.79
N THR A 128 -21.39 35.00 34.60
CA THR A 128 -21.17 33.58 34.33
C THR A 128 -21.54 32.75 35.55
N CYS A 129 -22.25 31.67 35.34
CA CYS A 129 -22.62 30.72 36.38
C CYS A 129 -22.34 29.29 35.94
N ASP A 130 -22.07 28.43 36.92
CA ASP A 130 -21.97 26.99 36.72
C ASP A 130 -23.34 26.34 36.94
N THR A 131 -23.79 25.54 35.99
CA THR A 131 -25.03 24.77 36.14
C THR A 131 -24.86 23.52 37.01
N GLY A 132 -23.60 23.16 37.32
CA GLY A 132 -23.24 21.90 37.97
C GLY A 132 -23.33 20.68 37.05
N ASP A 133 -23.75 20.87 35.79
CA ASP A 133 -23.79 19.85 34.75
C ASP A 133 -22.55 19.99 33.86
N LEU A 134 -21.67 18.99 33.88
CA LEU A 134 -20.45 18.97 33.06
C LEU A 134 -20.75 18.95 31.55
N CYS A 135 -22.00 18.75 31.15
CA CYS A 135 -22.47 18.77 29.78
C CYS A 135 -23.08 20.10 29.34
N ALA A 136 -23.15 21.08 30.24
CA ALA A 136 -23.74 22.39 29.99
C ALA A 136 -22.74 23.49 30.38
N ALA A 137 -21.93 23.91 29.41
CA ALA A 137 -20.87 24.89 29.65
C ALA A 137 -21.34 26.34 29.40
N GLY A 138 -20.89 27.26 30.25
CA GLY A 138 -20.98 28.70 30.01
C GLY A 138 -22.37 29.32 30.16
N GLY A 139 -23.09 28.98 31.25
CA GLY A 139 -24.38 29.61 31.54
C GLY A 139 -24.23 31.07 32.01
N ALA A 140 -25.33 31.80 31.96
CA ALA A 140 -25.46 33.17 32.47
C ALA A 140 -26.67 33.29 33.41
N CYS A 141 -26.54 34.09 34.46
CA CYS A 141 -27.62 34.31 35.41
C CYS A 141 -28.77 35.12 34.79
N SER A 142 -29.98 34.56 34.87
CA SER A 142 -31.23 35.20 34.47
C SER A 142 -32.35 34.83 35.44
N ASN A 143 -32.85 35.81 36.17
CA ASN A 143 -33.90 35.71 37.17
C ASN A 143 -33.63 34.60 38.21
N GLY A 144 -32.41 34.58 38.75
CA GLY A 144 -31.97 33.63 39.78
C GLY A 144 -31.65 32.22 39.26
N ALA A 145 -31.75 31.99 37.95
CA ALA A 145 -31.41 30.72 37.31
C ALA A 145 -30.21 30.86 36.37
N CYS A 146 -29.35 29.84 36.34
CA CYS A 146 -28.28 29.75 35.35
C CYS A 146 -28.86 29.22 34.02
N VAL A 147 -28.92 30.07 32.99
CA VAL A 147 -29.54 29.76 31.70
C VAL A 147 -28.57 29.94 30.53
N GLY A 148 -28.91 29.41 29.35
CA GLY A 148 -28.13 29.63 28.13
C GLY A 148 -26.83 28.84 28.02
N ALA A 149 -26.63 27.83 28.89
CA ALA A 149 -25.50 26.93 28.79
C ALA A 149 -25.54 26.12 27.48
N VAL A 150 -24.37 25.93 26.87
CA VAL A 150 -24.22 25.23 25.59
C VAL A 150 -23.91 23.76 25.85
N ALA A 151 -24.55 22.87 25.09
CA ALA A 151 -24.28 21.44 25.14
C ALA A 151 -22.82 21.15 24.76
N VAL A 152 -22.12 20.41 25.60
CA VAL A 152 -20.73 20.01 25.34
C VAL A 152 -20.68 19.01 24.18
N ASP A 153 -19.86 19.34 23.17
CA ASP A 153 -19.62 18.47 22.02
C ASP A 153 -18.60 17.39 22.37
N CYS A 154 -19.06 16.15 22.44
CA CYS A 154 -18.23 14.98 22.73
C CYS A 154 -17.81 14.20 21.48
N THR A 155 -18.06 14.71 20.27
CA THR A 155 -17.71 14.03 19.00
C THR A 155 -16.22 13.76 18.85
N ALA A 156 -15.36 14.43 19.62
CA ALA A 156 -13.94 14.09 19.71
C ALA A 156 -13.66 12.67 20.23
N LEU A 157 -14.64 12.04 20.90
CA LEU A 157 -14.59 10.64 21.34
C LEU A 157 -15.31 9.67 20.37
N ASP A 158 -15.86 10.18 19.27
CA ASP A 158 -16.40 9.33 18.21
C ASP A 158 -15.27 8.55 17.55
N GLY A 159 -15.52 7.26 17.37
CA GLY A 159 -14.61 6.33 16.73
C GLY A 159 -15.38 5.34 15.86
N PRO A 160 -14.68 4.42 15.19
CA PRO A 160 -15.34 3.44 14.32
C PRO A 160 -16.32 2.53 15.10
N CYS A 161 -16.04 2.27 16.38
CA CYS A 161 -16.87 1.44 17.27
C CYS A 161 -17.36 2.18 18.51
N THR A 162 -17.11 3.48 18.62
CA THR A 162 -17.47 4.26 19.80
C THR A 162 -18.23 5.50 19.40
N LYS A 163 -19.10 5.95 20.29
CA LYS A 163 -19.77 7.24 20.18
C LYS A 163 -19.52 8.05 21.44
N GLY A 164 -19.06 9.27 21.28
CA GLY A 164 -18.95 10.24 22.35
C GLY A 164 -20.33 10.69 22.80
N ILE A 165 -20.60 10.51 24.08
CA ILE A 165 -21.79 11.08 24.73
C ILE A 165 -21.34 11.88 25.93
N CYS A 166 -22.17 12.85 26.32
CA CYS A 166 -21.92 13.61 27.53
C CYS A 166 -22.70 13.01 28.71
N ASP A 167 -21.98 12.61 29.76
CA ASP A 167 -22.54 12.19 31.05
C ASP A 167 -22.51 13.41 32.01
N PRO A 168 -23.66 13.87 32.54
CA PRO A 168 -23.73 15.08 33.37
C PRO A 168 -22.80 15.12 34.59
N ALA A 169 -22.39 13.95 35.11
CA ALA A 169 -21.52 13.84 36.27
C ALA A 169 -20.04 13.55 35.91
N LYS A 170 -19.77 13.06 34.69
CA LYS A 170 -18.41 12.65 34.26
C LYS A 170 -17.86 13.44 33.08
N GLY A 171 -18.66 14.28 32.44
CA GLY A 171 -18.32 14.96 31.19
C GLY A 171 -18.36 13.99 30.00
N CYS A 172 -17.53 14.26 28.99
CA CYS A 172 -17.49 13.42 27.80
C CYS A 172 -16.97 12.01 28.09
N VAL A 173 -17.78 11.00 27.74
CA VAL A 173 -17.42 9.58 27.84
C VAL A 173 -17.68 8.89 26.50
N ALA A 174 -16.83 7.94 26.15
CA ALA A 174 -17.03 7.08 24.99
C ALA A 174 -17.90 5.89 25.41
N ILE A 175 -18.95 5.61 24.65
CA ILE A 175 -19.74 4.38 24.79
C ILE A 175 -19.58 3.48 23.55
N PRO A 176 -19.72 2.16 23.69
CA PRO A 176 -19.84 1.26 22.55
C PRO A 176 -20.95 1.69 21.61
N ALA A 177 -20.66 1.72 20.32
CA ALA A 177 -21.61 2.00 19.26
C ALA A 177 -21.42 1.00 18.11
N ASN A 178 -22.53 0.67 17.44
CA ASN A 178 -22.53 -0.12 16.21
C ASN A 178 -21.92 -1.52 16.35
N ASP A 179 -22.22 -2.28 17.42
CA ASP A 179 -21.82 -3.69 17.51
C ASP A 179 -22.25 -4.47 16.24
N GLY A 180 -21.33 -5.23 15.66
CA GLY A 180 -21.48 -5.91 14.36
C GLY A 180 -21.27 -5.01 13.13
N GLY A 181 -21.16 -3.69 13.31
CA GLY A 181 -20.77 -2.73 12.28
C GLY A 181 -19.35 -2.99 11.77
N ALA A 182 -19.08 -2.60 10.52
CA ALA A 182 -17.72 -2.68 9.96
C ALA A 182 -16.81 -1.65 10.63
N CYS A 183 -15.59 -2.06 10.95
CA CYS A 183 -14.56 -1.19 11.48
C CYS A 183 -13.19 -1.54 10.88
N GLY A 184 -12.31 -0.55 10.78
CA GLY A 184 -11.00 -0.72 10.17
C GLY A 184 -11.04 -1.05 8.67
N GLU A 185 -9.87 -1.27 8.09
CA GLU A 185 -9.76 -1.73 6.71
C GLU A 185 -9.99 -3.24 6.68
N ALA A 186 -11.21 -3.66 6.34
CA ALA A 186 -11.49 -5.05 6.02
C ALA A 186 -10.84 -5.37 4.67
N LYS A 187 -9.68 -6.01 4.67
CA LYS A 187 -9.05 -6.51 3.45
C LYS A 187 -9.68 -7.83 3.06
N ALA A 188 -10.37 -7.83 1.92
CA ALA A 188 -11.09 -9.00 1.42
C ALA A 188 -10.16 -10.22 1.26
N GLU A 189 -8.93 -9.94 0.82
CA GLU A 189 -7.82 -10.83 0.57
C GLU A 189 -7.25 -11.55 1.81
N ASP A 190 -7.48 -11.05 3.03
CA ASP A 190 -6.98 -11.70 4.26
C ASP A 190 -7.99 -12.68 4.89
N CYS A 191 -9.15 -12.88 4.26
CA CYS A 191 -10.27 -13.65 4.81
C CYS A 191 -10.76 -13.13 6.18
N LYS A 192 -10.45 -11.87 6.49
CA LYS A 192 -10.83 -11.25 7.76
C LYS A 192 -11.50 -9.89 7.53
N ALA A 193 -12.34 -9.50 8.48
CA ALA A 193 -12.94 -8.18 8.53
C ALA A 193 -12.98 -7.68 9.97
N GLY A 194 -12.82 -6.37 10.17
CA GLY A 194 -13.06 -5.76 11.46
C GLY A 194 -14.56 -5.62 11.73
N ARG A 195 -14.99 -6.07 12.91
CA ARG A 195 -16.35 -5.88 13.44
C ARG A 195 -16.29 -5.27 14.82
N CYS A 196 -17.16 -4.30 15.07
CA CYS A 196 -17.27 -3.72 16.39
C CYS A 196 -17.86 -4.71 17.38
N ALA A 197 -17.22 -4.84 18.54
CA ALA A 197 -17.76 -5.54 19.70
C ALA A 197 -17.31 -4.80 20.97
N GLY A 198 -18.27 -4.36 21.78
CA GLY A 198 -17.98 -3.75 23.08
C GLY A 198 -17.14 -2.46 22.99
N GLY A 199 -17.26 -1.71 21.90
CA GLY A 199 -16.51 -0.47 21.68
C GLY A 199 -15.12 -0.67 21.07
N GLN A 200 -14.72 -1.91 20.78
CA GLN A 200 -13.45 -2.24 20.16
C GLN A 200 -13.66 -2.82 18.77
N CYS A 201 -12.67 -2.64 17.89
CA CYS A 201 -12.67 -3.27 16.58
C CYS A 201 -12.02 -4.65 16.69
N GLU A 202 -12.82 -5.70 16.63
CA GLU A 202 -12.36 -7.08 16.67
C GLU A 202 -12.25 -7.66 15.27
N VAL A 203 -11.22 -8.47 15.04
CA VAL A 203 -11.01 -9.13 13.75
C VAL A 203 -11.79 -10.44 13.73
N VAL A 204 -12.71 -10.60 12.79
CA VAL A 204 -13.50 -11.82 12.61
C VAL A 204 -13.26 -12.46 11.24
N ALA A 205 -13.58 -13.74 11.12
CA ALA A 205 -13.61 -14.44 9.84
C ALA A 205 -14.62 -13.79 8.88
N ALA A 206 -14.22 -13.59 7.63
CA ALA A 206 -15.04 -12.99 6.59
C ALA A 206 -14.71 -13.56 5.21
N ASN A 207 -15.52 -13.17 4.21
CA ASN A 207 -15.30 -13.46 2.79
C ASN A 207 -15.30 -14.95 2.42
N GLU A 208 -16.03 -15.78 3.15
CA GLU A 208 -16.14 -17.22 2.89
C GLU A 208 -16.39 -17.53 1.39
N GLY A 209 -15.54 -18.39 0.81
CA GLY A 209 -15.59 -18.79 -0.60
C GLY A 209 -15.12 -17.74 -1.60
N LYS A 210 -14.63 -16.58 -1.16
CA LYS A 210 -13.99 -15.59 -2.04
C LYS A 210 -12.54 -15.97 -2.31
N PRO A 211 -12.01 -15.64 -3.51
CA PRO A 211 -10.60 -15.83 -3.80
C PRO A 211 -9.74 -15.00 -2.84
N CYS A 212 -8.62 -15.57 -2.44
CA CYS A 212 -7.60 -14.95 -1.63
C CYS A 212 -6.24 -15.45 -2.11
N ASP A 213 -5.15 -14.92 -1.53
CA ASP A 213 -3.79 -15.38 -1.79
C ASP A 213 -3.15 -15.70 -0.44
N ASP A 214 -2.70 -16.94 -0.25
CA ASP A 214 -2.06 -17.37 1.00
C ASP A 214 -0.55 -17.02 1.03
N GLY A 215 -0.05 -16.40 -0.04
CA GLY A 215 1.32 -15.99 -0.22
C GLY A 215 2.26 -17.12 -0.61
N SER A 216 1.76 -18.35 -0.77
CA SER A 216 2.57 -19.50 -1.17
C SER A 216 2.63 -19.58 -2.70
N PHE A 217 3.82 -19.70 -3.25
CA PHE A 217 3.98 -19.75 -4.70
C PHE A 217 3.36 -21.03 -5.28
N CYS A 218 3.55 -22.19 -4.66
CA CYS A 218 3.20 -23.50 -5.18
C CYS A 218 1.75 -23.92 -5.01
N THR A 219 0.89 -23.04 -4.54
CA THR A 219 -0.56 -23.22 -4.55
C THR A 219 -1.20 -22.21 -5.51
N LEU A 220 -2.37 -22.58 -6.05
CA LEU A 220 -3.19 -21.71 -6.88
C LEU A 220 -4.68 -21.95 -6.61
N GLY A 221 -5.45 -20.87 -6.67
CA GLY A 221 -6.91 -20.93 -6.61
C GLY A 221 -7.43 -21.07 -5.18
N GLU A 222 -6.74 -20.46 -4.23
CA GLU A 222 -7.08 -20.38 -2.82
C GLU A 222 -8.40 -19.63 -2.62
N PHE A 223 -9.10 -20.01 -1.57
CA PHE A 223 -10.32 -19.36 -1.17
C PHE A 223 -10.43 -19.30 0.34
N CYS A 224 -11.15 -18.29 0.83
CA CYS A 224 -11.35 -18.10 2.24
C CYS A 224 -12.22 -19.20 2.84
N GLN A 225 -11.70 -19.86 3.87
CA GLN A 225 -12.44 -20.83 4.68
C GLN A 225 -12.22 -20.56 6.17
N ALA A 226 -13.30 -20.24 6.89
CA ALA A 226 -13.27 -19.94 8.33
C ALA A 226 -12.23 -18.87 8.72
N GLY A 227 -12.01 -17.91 7.83
CA GLY A 227 -11.08 -16.80 8.02
C GLY A 227 -9.61 -17.14 7.78
N VAL A 228 -9.30 -18.30 7.21
CA VAL A 228 -7.96 -18.65 6.74
C VAL A 228 -7.98 -18.66 5.21
N CYS A 229 -6.95 -18.06 4.60
CA CYS A 229 -6.74 -18.24 3.17
C CYS A 229 -5.99 -19.55 2.95
N GLY A 230 -6.52 -20.41 2.08
CA GLY A 230 -5.90 -21.70 1.74
C GLY A 230 -6.79 -22.53 0.82
N ALA A 231 -6.61 -23.85 0.85
CA ALA A 231 -7.36 -24.83 0.05
C ALA A 231 -7.20 -24.67 -1.48
N GLY A 232 -6.15 -23.98 -1.92
CA GLY A 232 -5.72 -23.98 -3.32
C GLY A 232 -5.25 -25.36 -3.78
N GLY A 233 -5.30 -25.59 -5.10
CA GLY A 233 -4.68 -26.75 -5.72
C GLY A 233 -3.17 -26.54 -5.91
N PRO A 234 -2.40 -27.61 -6.19
CA PRO A 234 -0.99 -27.45 -6.50
C PRO A 234 -0.81 -26.65 -7.79
N ARG A 235 0.15 -25.71 -7.81
CA ARG A 235 0.52 -24.98 -9.02
C ARG A 235 1.00 -25.98 -10.09
N PRO A 236 0.35 -26.03 -11.27
CA PRO A 236 0.81 -26.90 -12.33
C PRO A 236 2.07 -26.30 -12.96
N CYS A 237 3.19 -27.00 -12.83
CA CYS A 237 4.42 -26.68 -13.54
C CYS A 237 4.45 -27.44 -14.87
N ALA A 238 4.70 -26.72 -15.97
CA ALA A 238 4.82 -27.33 -17.30
C ALA A 238 6.25 -27.85 -17.50
N ALA A 239 6.36 -29.11 -17.93
CA ALA A 239 7.63 -29.66 -18.37
C ALA A 239 7.97 -29.18 -19.80
N PRO A 240 9.24 -28.87 -20.13
CA PRO A 240 9.64 -28.40 -21.46
C PRO A 240 9.39 -29.40 -22.59
N SER A 241 9.44 -30.71 -22.30
CA SER A 241 9.15 -31.77 -23.25
C SER A 241 8.68 -33.04 -22.54
N ALA A 242 8.30 -34.06 -23.30
CA ALA A 242 7.89 -35.37 -22.78
C ALA A 242 8.96 -36.07 -21.92
N CYS A 243 10.24 -35.71 -22.09
CA CYS A 243 11.37 -36.28 -21.35
C CYS A 243 11.79 -35.48 -20.12
N TRP A 244 10.93 -34.53 -19.71
CA TRP A 244 11.14 -33.73 -18.51
C TRP A 244 9.95 -33.88 -17.58
N THR A 245 10.22 -33.71 -16.30
CA THR A 245 9.21 -33.43 -15.29
C THR A 245 9.45 -32.03 -14.75
N ALA A 246 8.39 -31.38 -14.30
CA ALA A 246 8.50 -30.09 -13.63
C ALA A 246 7.82 -30.18 -12.27
N THR A 247 8.50 -29.68 -11.25
CA THR A 247 8.04 -29.70 -9.86
C THR A 247 8.10 -28.29 -9.33
N CYS A 248 7.16 -27.92 -8.48
CA CYS A 248 7.15 -26.60 -7.87
C CYS A 248 8.05 -26.59 -6.63
N ASP A 249 8.96 -25.62 -6.54
CA ASP A 249 9.80 -25.36 -5.38
C ASP A 249 9.33 -24.08 -4.68
N GLU A 250 8.75 -24.27 -3.49
CA GLU A 250 8.21 -23.18 -2.66
C GLU A 250 9.30 -22.31 -2.05
N ALA A 251 10.47 -22.88 -1.74
CA ALA A 251 11.53 -22.11 -1.10
C ALA A 251 12.20 -21.13 -2.06
N ALA A 252 12.12 -21.42 -3.36
CA ALA A 252 12.73 -20.64 -4.43
C ALA A 252 11.70 -19.90 -5.31
N ASP A 253 10.41 -19.98 -4.99
CA ASP A 253 9.30 -19.40 -5.75
C ASP A 253 9.39 -19.69 -7.27
N ILE A 254 9.71 -20.93 -7.63
CA ILE A 254 9.99 -21.30 -9.02
C ILE A 254 9.55 -22.73 -9.38
N CYS A 255 9.11 -22.91 -10.63
CA CYS A 255 8.96 -24.24 -11.22
C CYS A 255 10.33 -24.75 -11.68
N VAL A 256 10.82 -25.84 -11.08
CA VAL A 256 12.09 -26.47 -11.42
C VAL A 256 11.83 -27.64 -12.36
N ALA A 257 12.42 -27.57 -13.55
CA ALA A 257 12.40 -28.68 -14.51
C ALA A 257 13.61 -29.59 -14.28
N SER A 258 13.39 -30.90 -14.29
CA SER A 258 14.45 -31.92 -14.24
C SER A 258 14.25 -32.99 -15.30
N PRO A 259 15.32 -33.59 -15.83
CA PRO A 259 15.22 -34.77 -16.68
C PRO A 259 14.35 -35.84 -15.99
N GLY A 260 13.38 -36.37 -16.72
CA GLY A 260 12.40 -37.30 -16.18
C GLY A 260 11.86 -38.26 -17.23
N ASN A 261 10.94 -39.13 -16.83
CA ASN A 261 10.28 -40.10 -17.71
C ASN A 261 11.26 -41.02 -18.46
N GLU A 262 12.40 -41.38 -17.85
CA GLU A 262 13.44 -42.22 -18.45
C GLU A 262 12.86 -43.52 -19.04
N GLY A 263 13.15 -43.79 -20.31
CA GLY A 263 12.68 -44.96 -21.07
C GLY A 263 11.24 -44.88 -21.58
N ALA A 264 10.48 -43.83 -21.22
CA ALA A 264 9.16 -43.57 -21.78
C ALA A 264 9.26 -43.28 -23.28
N ALA A 265 8.21 -43.62 -24.02
CA ALA A 265 8.11 -43.27 -25.44
C ALA A 265 8.00 -41.75 -25.57
N CYS A 266 8.71 -41.21 -26.56
CA CYS A 266 8.65 -39.81 -26.94
C CYS A 266 8.68 -39.71 -28.47
N ASP A 267 8.68 -38.49 -28.99
CA ASP A 267 8.85 -38.19 -30.41
C ASP A 267 10.04 -37.22 -30.51
N ASP A 268 11.04 -37.57 -31.31
CA ASP A 268 12.24 -36.75 -31.53
C ASP A 268 12.08 -35.83 -32.76
N GLY A 269 10.93 -35.88 -33.42
CA GLY A 269 10.62 -35.08 -34.60
C GLY A 269 11.23 -35.63 -35.89
N ASP A 270 11.94 -36.76 -35.85
CA ASP A 270 12.47 -37.41 -37.04
C ASP A 270 11.39 -38.31 -37.68
N PRO A 271 10.79 -37.93 -38.82
CA PRO A 271 9.75 -38.72 -39.46
C PRO A 271 10.24 -40.08 -39.96
N CYS A 272 11.56 -40.29 -40.05
CA CYS A 272 12.16 -41.55 -40.47
C CYS A 272 12.53 -42.47 -39.31
N ARG A 273 12.33 -42.02 -38.07
CA ARG A 273 12.53 -42.84 -36.88
C ARG A 273 11.24 -42.99 -36.09
N ALA A 274 11.09 -44.13 -35.45
CA ALA A 274 10.01 -44.39 -34.51
C ALA A 274 10.56 -45.09 -33.27
N GLU A 275 9.70 -45.22 -32.25
CA GLU A 275 10.04 -45.89 -30.98
C GLU A 275 11.19 -45.21 -30.21
N THR A 276 11.34 -43.90 -30.37
CA THR A 276 12.29 -43.09 -29.60
C THR A 276 11.91 -43.07 -28.11
N LYS A 277 12.93 -42.90 -27.27
CA LYS A 277 12.80 -42.99 -25.82
C LYS A 277 13.52 -41.85 -25.13
N CYS A 278 12.95 -41.46 -24.00
CA CYS A 278 13.58 -40.47 -23.14
C CYS A 278 14.86 -41.03 -22.51
N ALA A 279 15.95 -40.31 -22.70
CA ALA A 279 17.20 -40.53 -22.00
C ALA A 279 17.82 -39.20 -21.58
N ASN A 280 17.95 -39.01 -20.27
CA ASN A 280 18.56 -37.81 -19.66
C ASN A 280 18.01 -36.48 -20.23
N GLY A 281 16.69 -36.38 -20.39
CA GLY A 281 16.02 -35.16 -20.85
C GLY A 281 15.94 -34.99 -22.36
N ALA A 282 16.61 -35.86 -23.13
CA ALA A 282 16.51 -35.87 -24.59
C ALA A 282 15.63 -37.02 -25.06
N CYS A 283 14.89 -36.80 -26.15
CA CYS A 283 14.24 -37.89 -26.87
C CYS A 283 15.23 -38.45 -27.89
N ILE A 284 15.73 -39.67 -27.66
CA ILE A 284 16.79 -40.25 -28.48
C ILE A 284 16.52 -41.72 -28.81
N GLY A 285 17.33 -42.27 -29.70
CA GLY A 285 17.26 -43.66 -30.12
C GLY A 285 16.29 -43.86 -31.28
N GLY A 286 15.47 -44.90 -31.18
CA GLY A 286 14.54 -45.29 -32.23
C GLY A 286 15.09 -46.28 -33.25
N VAL A 287 14.18 -46.81 -34.05
CA VAL A 287 14.46 -47.70 -35.17
C VAL A 287 14.03 -47.04 -36.46
N ALA A 288 14.65 -47.46 -37.57
CA ALA A 288 14.24 -47.06 -38.91
C ALA A 288 12.74 -47.33 -39.10
N ALA A 289 12.02 -46.32 -39.57
CA ALA A 289 10.59 -46.37 -39.80
C ALA A 289 10.22 -45.58 -41.06
N ASN A 290 8.97 -45.78 -41.49
CA ASN A 290 8.33 -45.02 -42.56
C ASN A 290 9.10 -45.05 -43.90
N GLU A 291 9.75 -46.17 -44.24
CA GLU A 291 10.52 -46.29 -45.48
C GLU A 291 9.71 -45.89 -46.73
N GLY A 292 10.26 -44.97 -47.51
CA GLY A 292 9.61 -44.41 -48.69
C GLY A 292 8.57 -43.33 -48.41
N ALA A 293 8.26 -43.02 -47.15
CA ALA A 293 7.45 -41.87 -46.80
C ALA A 293 8.22 -40.57 -47.06
N ALA A 294 7.49 -39.52 -47.43
CA ALA A 294 8.06 -38.20 -47.56
C ALA A 294 8.62 -37.74 -46.22
N CYS A 295 9.82 -37.19 -46.26
CA CYS A 295 10.45 -36.51 -45.14
C CYS A 295 11.00 -35.17 -45.65
N ASP A 296 11.50 -34.35 -44.75
CA ASP A 296 12.24 -33.14 -45.10
C ASP A 296 13.59 -33.26 -44.39
N ASP A 297 14.68 -33.23 -45.14
CA ASP A 297 16.04 -33.24 -44.59
C ASP A 297 16.52 -31.83 -44.21
N GLY A 298 15.61 -30.84 -44.26
CA GLY A 298 15.89 -29.43 -44.00
C GLY A 298 16.68 -28.77 -45.13
N LEU A 299 16.87 -29.44 -46.28
CA LEU A 299 17.57 -28.89 -47.42
C LEU A 299 16.54 -28.30 -48.41
N ALA A 300 16.34 -26.99 -48.37
CA ALA A 300 15.49 -26.27 -49.34
C ALA A 300 15.87 -26.51 -50.83
N CYS A 301 17.06 -27.06 -51.07
CA CYS A 301 17.61 -27.31 -52.41
C CYS A 301 17.31 -28.72 -52.95
N THR A 302 16.85 -29.64 -52.10
CA THR A 302 16.44 -30.98 -52.52
C THR A 302 14.92 -31.01 -52.61
N THR A 303 14.38 -31.91 -53.42
CA THR A 303 12.94 -32.16 -53.43
C THR A 303 12.67 -33.65 -53.55
N GLY A 304 11.61 -34.12 -52.87
CA GLY A 304 11.14 -35.49 -52.99
C GLY A 304 11.95 -36.47 -52.14
N GLU A 305 12.43 -36.00 -50.98
CA GLU A 305 13.13 -36.78 -49.98
C GLU A 305 12.24 -37.89 -49.46
N VAL A 306 12.85 -39.04 -49.18
CA VAL A 306 12.16 -40.18 -48.61
C VAL A 306 12.98 -40.82 -47.51
N CYS A 307 12.29 -41.41 -46.54
CA CYS A 307 12.96 -42.16 -45.50
C CYS A 307 13.60 -43.43 -46.06
N ALA A 308 14.89 -43.62 -45.78
CA ALA A 308 15.60 -44.87 -46.04
C ALA A 308 16.52 -45.23 -44.87
N ALA A 309 16.31 -46.40 -44.28
CA ALA A 309 17.12 -46.94 -43.19
C ALA A 309 17.26 -45.99 -41.98
N GLY A 310 16.18 -45.28 -41.62
CA GLY A 310 16.15 -44.41 -40.44
C GLY A 310 16.82 -43.06 -40.63
N VAL A 311 16.98 -42.64 -41.88
CA VAL A 311 17.52 -41.34 -42.28
C VAL A 311 16.67 -40.80 -43.42
N CYS A 312 16.39 -39.50 -43.42
CA CYS A 312 15.83 -38.83 -44.58
C CYS A 312 16.90 -38.77 -45.68
N VAL A 313 16.65 -39.40 -46.84
CA VAL A 313 17.62 -39.43 -47.95
C VAL A 313 17.08 -38.72 -49.18
N THR A 314 17.99 -38.06 -49.89
CA THR A 314 17.71 -37.30 -51.11
C THR A 314 17.39 -38.23 -52.29
N ALA A 315 16.25 -38.05 -52.96
CA ALA A 315 15.93 -38.75 -54.21
C ALA A 315 16.67 -38.14 -55.42
N THR A 316 16.76 -36.80 -55.49
CA THR A 316 17.49 -36.02 -56.50
C THR A 316 17.67 -34.59 -55.99
N GLY A 317 18.87 -34.01 -56.13
CA GLY A 317 19.16 -32.63 -55.76
C GLY A 317 20.61 -32.21 -56.05
N PRO A 318 20.94 -30.92 -55.86
CA PRO A 318 22.27 -30.39 -56.11
C PRO A 318 23.28 -30.90 -55.08
N ARG A 319 24.53 -31.07 -55.50
CA ARG A 319 25.64 -31.35 -54.60
C ARG A 319 25.93 -30.11 -53.76
N VAL A 320 25.70 -30.22 -52.46
CA VAL A 320 25.99 -29.17 -51.48
C VAL A 320 27.46 -29.23 -51.06
N TYR A 321 28.17 -28.12 -51.19
CA TYR A 321 29.56 -27.94 -50.74
C TYR A 321 29.65 -27.33 -49.35
N PHE A 322 28.69 -26.50 -48.98
CA PHE A 322 28.62 -25.85 -47.68
C PHE A 322 27.17 -25.57 -47.30
N ARG A 323 26.82 -25.80 -46.04
CA ARG A 323 25.53 -25.45 -45.45
C ARG A 323 25.72 -24.97 -44.02
N GLU A 324 24.86 -24.04 -43.62
CA GLU A 324 24.69 -23.57 -42.26
C GLU A 324 23.22 -23.16 -42.06
N ASP A 325 22.60 -23.67 -40.99
CA ASP A 325 21.25 -23.29 -40.54
C ASP A 325 21.28 -22.41 -39.28
N PHE A 326 22.45 -22.17 -38.69
CA PHE A 326 22.62 -21.31 -37.51
C PHE A 326 21.83 -21.72 -36.27
N SER A 327 21.40 -22.99 -36.18
CA SER A 327 20.93 -23.60 -34.93
C SER A 327 21.97 -23.53 -33.80
N SER A 328 23.27 -23.47 -34.17
CA SER A 328 24.40 -23.22 -33.28
C SER A 328 25.62 -22.68 -34.05
N ASN A 329 26.68 -22.27 -33.35
CA ASN A 329 27.97 -21.89 -33.98
C ASN A 329 28.99 -23.05 -34.02
N GLU A 330 28.54 -24.31 -34.09
CA GLU A 330 29.46 -25.47 -34.10
C GLU A 330 30.35 -25.54 -35.34
N ARG A 331 29.91 -24.94 -36.45
CA ARG A 331 30.67 -24.83 -37.69
C ARG A 331 31.83 -23.83 -37.61
N GLY A 332 31.90 -23.04 -36.54
CA GLY A 332 33.02 -22.16 -36.26
C GLY A 332 33.06 -20.90 -37.12
N TRP A 333 31.91 -20.25 -37.30
CA TRP A 333 31.86 -18.92 -37.91
C TRP A 333 32.61 -17.92 -37.05
N LEU A 334 33.39 -17.08 -37.72
CA LEU A 334 34.07 -15.96 -37.09
C LEU A 334 33.08 -14.80 -36.96
N LEU A 335 32.72 -14.48 -35.72
CA LEU A 335 31.79 -13.42 -35.39
C LEU A 335 32.57 -12.11 -35.17
N GLY A 336 32.40 -11.16 -36.09
CA GLY A 336 32.83 -9.79 -35.88
C GLY A 336 32.02 -9.11 -34.77
N PRO A 337 32.41 -7.90 -34.35
CA PRO A 337 31.63 -7.16 -33.36
C PRO A 337 30.15 -7.04 -33.80
N GLU A 338 29.24 -7.08 -32.83
CA GLU A 338 27.77 -7.06 -33.00
C GLU A 338 27.14 -8.32 -33.59
N TRP A 339 27.86 -9.15 -34.33
CA TRP A 339 27.34 -10.41 -34.84
C TRP A 339 27.22 -11.45 -33.72
N ALA A 340 26.08 -12.14 -33.71
CA ALA A 340 25.79 -13.26 -32.84
C ALA A 340 25.13 -14.38 -33.64
N ILE A 341 25.22 -15.61 -33.13
CA ILE A 341 24.41 -16.76 -33.58
C ILE A 341 23.57 -17.19 -32.39
N GLY A 342 22.27 -17.33 -32.57
CA GLY A 342 21.33 -17.67 -31.51
C GLY A 342 19.87 -17.54 -31.94
N PRO A 343 18.91 -17.70 -31.01
CA PRO A 343 17.50 -17.71 -31.35
C PRO A 343 17.02 -16.34 -31.84
N ALA A 344 16.28 -16.33 -32.95
CA ALA A 344 15.60 -15.16 -33.49
C ALA A 344 14.72 -14.50 -32.43
N LYS A 345 14.74 -13.17 -32.41
CA LYS A 345 14.03 -12.38 -31.42
C LYS A 345 13.68 -11.04 -32.02
N GLU A 346 12.41 -10.68 -31.93
CA GLU A 346 11.95 -9.37 -32.39
C GLU A 346 12.60 -8.26 -31.54
N SER A 347 13.20 -7.29 -32.23
CA SER A 347 13.81 -6.12 -31.61
C SER A 347 12.74 -5.10 -31.23
N SER A 348 13.08 -4.19 -30.31
CA SER A 348 12.15 -3.13 -29.86
C SER A 348 12.85 -1.78 -29.75
N GLY A 349 12.09 -0.72 -30.03
CA GLY A 349 12.61 0.66 -30.00
C GLY A 349 13.35 1.10 -31.27
N ASP A 350 13.21 0.33 -32.35
CA ASP A 350 13.78 0.66 -33.66
C ASP A 350 13.06 1.84 -34.30
N ALA A 351 13.80 2.64 -35.06
CA ALA A 351 13.24 3.71 -35.89
C ALA A 351 12.39 3.12 -37.04
N PHE A 352 12.83 1.98 -37.57
CA PHE A 352 12.08 1.14 -38.50
C PHE A 352 12.69 -0.27 -38.54
N GLY A 353 11.88 -1.22 -39.00
CA GLY A 353 12.31 -2.57 -39.32
C GLY A 353 12.86 -3.34 -38.13
N ALA A 354 11.98 -4.07 -37.45
CA ALA A 354 12.38 -4.94 -36.36
C ALA A 354 13.08 -6.21 -36.89
N ASP A 355 13.93 -6.79 -36.06
CA ASP A 355 14.42 -8.16 -36.22
C ASP A 355 13.25 -9.15 -36.33
N PRO A 356 13.45 -10.29 -37.00
CA PRO A 356 12.42 -11.31 -37.08
C PRO A 356 12.19 -11.97 -35.71
N GLY A 357 10.91 -12.20 -35.37
CA GLY A 357 10.55 -12.96 -34.16
C GLY A 357 10.71 -14.47 -34.31
N LEU A 358 10.82 -14.95 -35.55
CA LEU A 358 11.06 -16.35 -35.90
C LEU A 358 12.15 -16.43 -36.98
N ASP A 359 12.98 -17.47 -36.94
CA ASP A 359 13.88 -17.83 -38.03
C ASP A 359 13.12 -18.16 -39.32
N HIS A 360 13.84 -18.42 -40.41
CA HIS A 360 13.20 -18.74 -41.68
C HIS A 360 12.63 -20.17 -41.66
N THR A 361 13.39 -21.10 -41.09
CA THR A 361 13.03 -22.52 -41.06
C THR A 361 12.12 -22.82 -39.87
N SER A 362 11.03 -23.58 -40.04
CA SER A 362 10.10 -23.87 -38.93
C SER A 362 10.59 -24.97 -37.97
N THR A 363 11.89 -25.03 -37.70
CA THR A 363 12.49 -25.96 -36.73
C THR A 363 12.33 -25.45 -35.31
N ALA A 364 12.63 -26.31 -34.32
CA ALA A 364 12.47 -25.96 -32.91
C ALA A 364 13.60 -25.06 -32.36
N ASP A 365 14.70 -24.91 -33.09
CA ASP A 365 15.87 -24.15 -32.63
C ASP A 365 15.70 -22.63 -32.76
N ASN A 366 14.85 -22.18 -33.70
CA ASN A 366 14.59 -20.78 -33.99
C ASN A 366 15.87 -19.98 -34.33
N GLY A 367 16.90 -20.62 -34.91
CA GLY A 367 18.27 -20.13 -34.97
C GLY A 367 18.54 -19.16 -36.12
N VAL A 368 19.31 -18.10 -35.86
CA VAL A 368 19.78 -17.16 -36.89
C VAL A 368 21.20 -16.68 -36.58
N ALA A 369 21.90 -16.21 -37.61
CA ALA A 369 23.01 -15.28 -37.42
C ALA A 369 22.52 -13.85 -37.59
N GLY A 370 22.71 -13.01 -36.57
CA GLY A 370 22.17 -11.64 -36.58
C GLY A 370 23.06 -10.60 -35.92
N VAL A 371 22.87 -9.35 -36.32
CA VAL A 371 23.51 -8.17 -35.73
C VAL A 371 22.69 -7.69 -34.55
N VAL A 372 23.21 -7.90 -33.33
CA VAL A 372 22.55 -7.56 -32.06
C VAL A 372 21.14 -8.17 -31.98
N ILE A 373 21.02 -9.49 -32.13
CA ILE A 373 19.73 -10.21 -32.17
C ILE A 373 18.76 -9.75 -31.06
N GLY A 374 17.59 -9.27 -31.43
CA GLY A 374 16.56 -8.72 -30.51
C GLY A 374 16.85 -7.30 -30.05
N GLY A 375 17.76 -6.60 -30.70
CA GLY A 375 18.20 -5.24 -30.42
C GLY A 375 18.47 -4.47 -31.71
N ALA A 376 19.05 -3.28 -31.56
CA ALA A 376 19.37 -2.42 -32.69
C ALA A 376 20.88 -2.40 -32.96
N ALA A 377 21.27 -2.31 -34.23
CA ALA A 377 22.66 -2.07 -34.60
C ALA A 377 23.20 -0.77 -33.98
N SER A 378 24.52 -0.73 -33.78
CA SER A 378 25.23 0.45 -33.31
C SER A 378 24.97 1.66 -34.21
N THR A 379 24.90 2.84 -33.61
CA THR A 379 24.86 4.12 -34.33
C THR A 379 26.21 4.85 -34.28
N VAL A 380 27.20 4.25 -33.62
CA VAL A 380 28.57 4.75 -33.55
C VAL A 380 29.29 4.34 -34.83
N ALA A 381 30.02 5.26 -35.44
CA ALA A 381 30.73 4.97 -36.68
C ALA A 381 31.77 3.87 -36.50
N HIS A 382 31.75 2.88 -37.38
CA HIS A 382 32.69 1.76 -37.41
C HIS A 382 32.85 1.22 -38.83
N PRO A 383 34.02 0.61 -39.16
CA PRO A 383 34.20 -0.08 -40.44
C PRO A 383 33.32 -1.33 -40.50
N PHE A 384 33.38 -2.08 -41.61
CA PHE A 384 32.65 -3.34 -41.72
C PHE A 384 33.00 -4.30 -40.58
N HIS A 385 31.98 -4.70 -39.82
CA HIS A 385 32.00 -5.85 -38.94
C HIS A 385 31.46 -7.05 -39.71
N TRP A 386 32.23 -8.12 -39.75
CA TRP A 386 31.99 -9.27 -40.62
C TRP A 386 31.53 -10.50 -39.85
N LEU A 387 30.53 -11.19 -40.38
CA LEU A 387 30.27 -12.60 -40.12
C LEU A 387 30.93 -13.41 -41.22
N GLU A 388 31.96 -14.19 -40.88
CA GLU A 388 32.76 -14.94 -41.85
C GLU A 388 32.65 -16.45 -41.66
N SER A 389 32.36 -17.16 -42.75
CA SER A 389 32.25 -18.61 -42.74
C SER A 389 33.61 -19.28 -42.50
N PRO A 390 33.62 -20.51 -41.96
CA PRO A 390 34.79 -21.37 -42.11
C PRO A 390 35.10 -21.61 -43.61
N ALA A 391 36.31 -22.08 -43.89
CA ALA A 391 36.70 -22.46 -45.25
C ALA A 391 36.00 -23.77 -45.68
N PHE A 392 35.59 -23.85 -46.94
CA PHE A 392 35.02 -25.03 -47.56
C PHE A 392 35.53 -25.22 -49.00
N ASP A 393 35.47 -26.45 -49.49
CA ASP A 393 36.06 -26.83 -50.79
C ASP A 393 35.01 -26.91 -51.90
N THR A 394 35.14 -26.04 -52.90
CA THR A 394 34.34 -26.05 -54.14
C THR A 394 35.17 -26.36 -55.39
N SER A 395 36.47 -26.69 -55.22
CA SER A 395 37.39 -26.92 -56.34
C SER A 395 37.01 -28.11 -57.20
N GLY A 396 36.31 -29.10 -56.63
CA GLY A 396 35.81 -30.28 -57.33
C GLY A 396 34.48 -30.08 -58.08
N ALA A 397 33.92 -28.87 -58.10
CA ALA A 397 32.66 -28.60 -58.78
C ALA A 397 32.85 -28.54 -60.31
N GLU A 398 32.25 -29.46 -61.04
CA GLU A 398 32.39 -29.57 -62.51
C GLU A 398 31.54 -28.52 -63.26
N GLY A 399 30.54 -27.93 -62.60
CA GLY A 399 29.58 -26.98 -63.19
C GLY A 399 29.48 -25.65 -62.43
N THR A 400 28.27 -25.10 -62.45
CA THR A 400 27.89 -23.88 -61.73
C THR A 400 28.11 -24.06 -60.23
N VAL A 401 28.42 -22.98 -59.52
CA VAL A 401 28.33 -22.94 -58.05
C VAL A 401 27.51 -21.71 -57.67
N VAL A 402 26.46 -21.94 -56.89
CA VAL A 402 25.54 -20.92 -56.43
C VAL A 402 25.67 -20.78 -54.92
N PHE A 403 25.78 -19.56 -54.43
CA PHE A 403 25.73 -19.20 -53.02
C PHE A 403 24.39 -18.56 -52.72
N GLY A 404 23.55 -19.23 -51.92
CA GLY A 404 22.23 -18.78 -51.51
C GLY A 404 22.07 -18.66 -49.99
N PHE A 405 21.12 -17.85 -49.56
CA PHE A 405 20.77 -17.62 -48.15
C PHE A 405 19.42 -16.89 -48.03
N HIS A 406 18.76 -17.03 -46.88
CA HIS A 406 17.61 -16.21 -46.50
C HIS A 406 18.07 -14.94 -45.80
N ARG A 407 17.54 -13.81 -46.26
CA ARG A 407 17.86 -12.47 -45.77
C ARG A 407 16.68 -11.84 -45.05
N TRP A 408 16.95 -11.27 -43.88
CA TRP A 408 16.13 -10.25 -43.26
C TRP A 408 17.03 -9.06 -42.90
N LEU A 409 17.06 -8.05 -43.76
CA LEU A 409 17.90 -6.87 -43.61
C LEU A 409 17.07 -5.60 -43.47
N ASN A 410 17.25 -4.90 -42.36
CA ASN A 410 16.87 -3.50 -42.21
C ASN A 410 18.13 -2.67 -42.03
N SER A 411 18.29 -1.67 -42.88
CA SER A 411 19.46 -0.82 -42.85
C SER A 411 19.15 0.53 -43.43
N ASP A 412 19.77 1.56 -42.85
CA ASP A 412 19.86 2.85 -43.53
C ASP A 412 20.65 2.70 -44.84
N PHE A 413 20.82 3.79 -45.57
CA PHE A 413 21.59 3.79 -46.82
C PHE A 413 22.96 4.45 -46.65
N ALA A 414 23.85 4.24 -47.61
CA ALA A 414 25.18 4.86 -47.61
C ALA A 414 25.06 6.40 -47.77
N PRO A 415 25.78 7.21 -46.97
CA PRO A 415 26.95 6.82 -46.18
C PRO A 415 26.65 6.49 -44.70
N HIS A 416 25.39 6.45 -44.26
CA HIS A 416 25.04 6.25 -42.84
C HIS A 416 25.21 4.79 -42.41
N MET A 417 24.74 3.86 -43.24
CA MET A 417 25.01 2.43 -43.12
C MET A 417 25.32 1.85 -44.49
N ASP A 418 26.21 0.87 -44.57
CA ASP A 418 26.40 0.07 -45.77
C ASP A 418 26.61 -1.40 -45.40
N ASN A 419 26.00 -2.28 -46.18
CA ASN A 419 25.95 -3.71 -45.99
C ASN A 419 26.59 -4.38 -47.20
N ALA A 420 27.34 -5.44 -46.99
CA ALA A 420 28.11 -6.09 -48.03
C ALA A 420 28.05 -7.61 -47.95
N ILE A 421 28.07 -8.24 -49.12
CA ILE A 421 28.27 -9.69 -49.26
C ILE A 421 29.56 -9.88 -50.05
N GLU A 422 30.45 -10.73 -49.54
CA GLU A 422 31.70 -11.03 -50.21
C GLU A 422 32.01 -12.52 -50.22
N VAL A 423 32.79 -12.94 -51.22
CA VAL A 423 33.26 -14.30 -51.41
C VAL A 423 34.77 -14.31 -51.53
N TRP A 424 35.42 -15.33 -50.96
CA TRP A 424 36.86 -15.53 -51.09
C TRP A 424 37.19 -16.30 -52.37
N ASP A 425 37.95 -15.68 -53.26
CA ASP A 425 38.33 -16.27 -54.56
C ASP A 425 39.59 -17.17 -54.51
N GLY A 426 40.16 -17.35 -53.31
CA GLY A 426 41.42 -18.05 -53.09
C GLY A 426 42.61 -17.12 -52.81
N ALA A 427 42.48 -15.83 -53.12
CA ALA A 427 43.54 -14.83 -52.92
C ALA A 427 43.04 -13.52 -52.28
N ALA A 428 41.82 -13.09 -52.57
CA ALA A 428 41.22 -11.87 -52.08
C ALA A 428 39.70 -12.03 -51.85
N TRP A 429 39.16 -11.11 -51.06
CA TRP A 429 37.71 -10.97 -50.91
C TRP A 429 37.14 -10.19 -52.08
N VAL A 430 36.14 -10.78 -52.73
CA VAL A 430 35.43 -10.21 -53.88
C VAL A 430 34.03 -9.80 -53.47
N ARG A 431 33.67 -8.54 -53.72
CA ARG A 431 32.35 -7.98 -53.44
C ARG A 431 31.30 -8.53 -54.40
N LEU A 432 30.32 -9.26 -53.88
CA LEU A 432 29.16 -9.76 -54.62
C LEU A 432 28.01 -8.75 -54.64
N TRP A 433 27.80 -8.05 -53.52
CA TRP A 433 26.69 -7.10 -53.37
C TRP A 433 27.00 -6.03 -52.32
N SER A 434 26.42 -4.83 -52.49
CA SER A 434 26.42 -3.74 -51.50
C SER A 434 25.04 -3.08 -51.45
N SER A 435 24.59 -2.64 -50.26
CA SER A 435 23.33 -1.88 -50.15
C SER A 435 23.41 -0.51 -50.83
N GLY A 436 24.54 0.19 -50.72
CA GLY A 436 24.79 1.42 -51.46
C GLY A 436 23.90 2.62 -51.08
N PRO A 437 23.79 3.63 -51.97
CA PRO A 437 23.02 4.87 -51.72
C PRO A 437 21.50 4.62 -51.65
N PRO A 438 20.68 5.64 -51.30
CA PRO A 438 19.22 5.49 -51.17
C PRO A 438 18.55 4.71 -52.31
N PRO A 439 17.48 3.93 -52.04
CA PRO A 439 16.70 3.89 -50.79
C PRO A 439 17.27 2.99 -49.69
N ARG A 440 16.74 3.14 -48.46
CA ARG A 440 17.03 2.22 -47.34
C ARG A 440 16.61 0.78 -47.68
N VAL A 441 17.25 -0.20 -47.05
CA VAL A 441 16.83 -1.60 -47.12
C VAL A 441 15.87 -1.88 -45.97
N GLN A 442 14.74 -2.51 -46.24
CA GLN A 442 13.72 -2.82 -45.23
C GLN A 442 12.99 -4.12 -45.61
N ASP A 443 13.45 -5.22 -45.03
CA ASP A 443 12.87 -6.56 -45.20
C ASP A 443 11.94 -6.97 -44.04
N SER A 444 11.61 -6.07 -43.10
CA SER A 444 10.70 -6.35 -41.97
C SER A 444 9.22 -6.04 -42.32
N PRO A 445 8.24 -6.93 -42.03
CA PRO A 445 6.85 -6.72 -42.41
C PRO A 445 5.93 -6.25 -41.26
N VAL A 446 4.93 -5.43 -41.62
CA VAL A 446 3.54 -5.58 -41.10
C VAL A 446 2.57 -5.93 -42.26
N VAL A 447 2.93 -5.64 -43.52
CA VAL A 447 2.34 -6.23 -44.75
C VAL A 447 3.41 -6.25 -45.86
N GLY A 448 3.99 -7.43 -46.16
CA GLY A 448 5.14 -7.63 -47.07
C GLY A 448 6.43 -6.93 -46.59
N LYS A 449 7.61 -7.10 -47.21
CA LYS A 449 8.33 -8.38 -47.31
C LYS A 449 8.93 -8.71 -45.94
N GLY A 450 9.07 -10.01 -45.66
CA GLY A 450 9.83 -10.64 -44.56
C GLY A 450 11.09 -11.31 -45.12
N TRP A 451 11.44 -12.48 -44.58
CA TRP A 451 12.51 -13.35 -45.09
C TRP A 451 12.48 -13.46 -46.62
N THR A 452 13.61 -13.14 -47.25
CA THR A 452 13.78 -13.15 -48.71
C THR A 452 14.96 -14.01 -49.09
N TYR A 453 14.74 -15.03 -49.93
CA TYR A 453 15.83 -15.82 -50.48
C TYR A 453 16.61 -15.01 -51.53
N LEU A 454 17.93 -15.01 -51.39
CA LEU A 454 18.86 -14.41 -52.34
C LEU A 454 19.89 -15.43 -52.77
N GLN A 455 20.38 -15.28 -53.99
CA GLN A 455 21.42 -16.14 -54.53
C GLN A 455 22.37 -15.39 -55.46
N HIS A 456 23.63 -15.83 -55.45
CA HIS A 456 24.71 -15.32 -56.29
C HIS A 456 25.37 -16.47 -57.03
N ASP A 457 25.59 -16.29 -58.34
CA ASP A 457 26.49 -17.15 -59.10
C ASP A 457 27.93 -16.83 -58.69
N VAL A 458 28.59 -17.80 -58.09
CA VAL A 458 29.98 -17.72 -57.60
C VAL A 458 30.89 -18.70 -58.32
N THR A 459 30.48 -19.21 -59.48
CA THR A 459 31.20 -20.21 -60.28
C THR A 459 32.63 -19.77 -60.61
N ALA A 460 32.83 -18.47 -60.84
CA ALA A 460 34.15 -17.91 -61.16
C ALA A 460 35.14 -17.93 -59.98
N TYR A 461 34.67 -18.14 -58.75
CA TYR A 461 35.47 -18.02 -57.52
C TYR A 461 35.75 -19.37 -56.85
N LYS A 462 35.49 -20.49 -57.54
CA LYS A 462 35.73 -21.84 -57.02
C LYS A 462 37.17 -22.04 -56.59
N ASN A 463 37.37 -22.54 -55.38
CA ASN A 463 38.68 -22.89 -54.86
C ASN A 463 38.57 -23.84 -53.65
N ALA A 464 39.71 -24.39 -53.19
CA ALA A 464 39.74 -25.37 -52.12
C ALA A 464 39.55 -24.78 -50.71
N ALA A 465 39.58 -23.46 -50.57
CA ALA A 465 39.46 -22.74 -49.30
C ALA A 465 38.46 -21.58 -49.41
N MET A 466 37.38 -21.81 -50.17
CA MET A 466 36.34 -20.82 -50.43
C MET A 466 35.67 -20.43 -49.11
N ARG A 467 35.26 -19.16 -49.02
CA ARG A 467 34.57 -18.60 -47.85
C ARG A 467 33.53 -17.59 -48.34
N VAL A 468 32.53 -17.36 -47.51
CA VAL A 468 31.55 -16.28 -47.69
C VAL A 468 31.50 -15.42 -46.44
N ARG A 469 31.15 -14.16 -46.59
CA ARG A 469 30.94 -13.27 -45.46
C ARG A 469 29.88 -12.21 -45.70
N PHE A 470 29.25 -11.81 -44.59
CA PHE A 470 28.25 -10.74 -44.52
C PHE A 470 28.80 -9.62 -43.65
N GLY A 471 28.67 -8.37 -44.08
CA GLY A 471 29.28 -7.24 -43.39
C GLY A 471 28.33 -6.08 -43.20
N VAL A 472 28.34 -5.48 -42.01
CA VAL A 472 27.64 -4.21 -41.71
C VAL A 472 28.66 -3.15 -41.32
N SER A 473 28.53 -1.95 -41.88
CA SER A 473 29.31 -0.77 -41.50
C SER A 473 28.40 0.40 -41.18
N VAL A 474 28.87 1.29 -40.31
CA VAL A 474 28.14 2.51 -39.91
C VAL A 474 29.06 3.70 -40.14
N GLY A 475 28.62 4.65 -40.98
CA GLY A 475 29.36 5.90 -41.22
C GLY A 475 29.01 7.04 -40.25
N GLY A 476 27.99 6.85 -39.41
CA GLY A 476 27.53 7.81 -38.41
C GLY A 476 26.23 8.53 -38.79
N MET A 477 25.54 9.07 -37.78
CA MET A 477 24.17 9.63 -37.91
C MET A 477 23.15 8.63 -38.50
N SER A 478 23.38 7.32 -38.31
CA SER A 478 22.45 6.28 -38.73
C SER A 478 21.24 6.19 -37.81
N LEU A 479 20.16 5.65 -38.34
CA LEU A 479 18.99 5.27 -37.57
C LEU A 479 19.23 3.97 -36.79
N LYS A 480 18.56 3.83 -35.64
CA LYS A 480 18.49 2.55 -34.91
C LYS A 480 17.54 1.60 -35.63
N VAL A 481 18.00 0.42 -36.00
CA VAL A 481 17.23 -0.57 -36.78
C VAL A 481 17.57 -1.99 -36.32
N GLY A 482 16.59 -2.90 -36.36
CA GLY A 482 16.78 -4.34 -36.17
C GLY A 482 17.43 -4.92 -37.42
N SER A 483 18.75 -5.02 -37.39
CA SER A 483 19.60 -4.83 -38.57
C SER A 483 19.62 -6.03 -39.51
N TRP A 484 20.72 -6.79 -39.58
CA TRP A 484 20.86 -7.90 -40.51
C TRP A 484 20.72 -9.22 -39.77
N ASN A 485 19.78 -10.05 -40.21
CA ASN A 485 19.64 -11.46 -39.86
C ASN A 485 19.76 -12.33 -41.13
N VAL A 486 20.47 -13.43 -41.01
CA VAL A 486 20.76 -14.39 -42.09
C VAL A 486 20.42 -15.78 -41.60
N ASP A 487 19.80 -16.55 -42.50
CA ASP A 487 19.45 -17.93 -42.25
C ASP A 487 19.65 -18.81 -43.50
N ASP A 488 19.74 -20.13 -43.32
CA ASP A 488 19.90 -21.18 -44.33
C ASP A 488 20.93 -20.86 -45.42
N VAL A 489 22.17 -20.61 -45.01
CA VAL A 489 23.27 -20.41 -45.96
C VAL A 489 23.57 -21.73 -46.66
N VAL A 490 23.60 -21.70 -47.99
CA VAL A 490 23.90 -22.87 -48.83
C VAL A 490 24.83 -22.50 -49.98
N VAL A 491 25.79 -23.38 -50.26
CA VAL A 491 26.62 -23.34 -51.48
C VAL A 491 26.50 -24.67 -52.18
N ALA A 492 25.98 -24.68 -53.41
CA ALA A 492 25.66 -25.90 -54.16
C ALA A 492 25.97 -25.79 -55.65
N ASP A 493 25.97 -26.90 -56.39
CA ASP A 493 26.30 -26.94 -57.82
C ASP A 493 25.16 -26.53 -58.79
N GLN A 494 23.99 -26.21 -58.25
CA GLN A 494 22.82 -25.74 -59.00
C GLN A 494 22.09 -24.71 -58.14
N ALA A 495 21.29 -23.85 -58.79
CA ALA A 495 20.36 -22.99 -58.07
C ALA A 495 19.30 -23.85 -57.38
N CYS A 496 19.00 -23.53 -56.13
CA CYS A 496 17.88 -24.13 -55.41
C CYS A 496 16.57 -23.55 -55.99
N PRO A 497 15.55 -24.39 -56.27
CA PRO A 497 14.32 -23.98 -56.94
C PRO A 497 13.50 -22.92 -56.17
#